data_AF-A0A7I7K994-F1
#
_entry.id   AF-A0A7I7K994-F1
#
_cell.length_a   1.000
_cell.length_b   1.000
_cell.length_c   1.000
_cell.angle_alpha   90.00
_cell.angle_beta   90.00
_cell.angle_gamma   90.00
#
_symmetry.space_group_name_H-M   'P 1'
#
loop_
_entity.id
_entity.type
_entity.pdbx_description
1 polymer ?
#
loop_
_entity_poly.entity_id
_entity_poly.type
_entity_poly.pdbx_seq_one_letter_code
_entity_poly.pdbx_strand_id
1 'polypeptide(L)'
;MSRPLTIDDVVTKTGMTLAVLSAVAVVSYFLVSQNLGLAMPFTLVGALGGLALVLVATFGRKQDNPAIVLSYAALEGLFIGAISFVFANLISTGGPGMIAQAIVGTIGVFFGMLVVYKTGAIRVTPKFTRMIVAAMFGALALMLLNLVLAVFGVGGGEGFGLQRRPAGDHLLAGGHRHRGVQLPDRLRRRRPDGPCRRAGEGRVGHRSA
;
A
#
# COMPACT_ATOMS: atom_id res chain seq x y z
N MET A 1 37.95 16.91 -8.01
CA MET A 1 37.19 16.79 -9.26
C MET A 1 35.75 16.41 -8.92
N SER A 2 34.82 17.37 -8.90
CA SER A 2 33.41 17.05 -8.68
C SER A 2 32.86 16.52 -10.01
N ARG A 3 32.57 15.22 -10.08
CA ARG A 3 31.91 14.62 -11.24
C ARG A 3 30.48 15.19 -11.29
N PRO A 4 29.97 15.61 -12.47
CA PRO A 4 28.60 16.10 -12.57
C PRO A 4 27.62 15.06 -12.02
N LEU A 5 26.69 15.49 -11.17
CA LEU A 5 25.65 14.62 -10.63
C LEU A 5 24.83 14.05 -11.79
N THR A 6 24.86 12.72 -11.93
CA THR A 6 24.09 12.03 -12.95
C THR A 6 22.71 11.64 -12.42
N ILE A 7 21.77 11.40 -13.33
CA ILE A 7 20.45 10.87 -12.98
C ILE A 7 20.60 9.52 -12.25
N ASP A 8 21.53 8.67 -12.68
CA ASP A 8 21.78 7.38 -12.05
C ASP A 8 22.29 7.50 -10.60
N ASP A 9 23.07 8.54 -10.29
CA ASP A 9 23.52 8.84 -8.91
C ASP A 9 22.34 9.27 -8.01
N VAL A 10 21.43 10.07 -8.54
CA VAL A 10 20.24 10.53 -7.79
C VAL A 10 19.30 9.36 -7.53
N VAL A 11 19.07 8.51 -8.52
CA VAL A 11 18.25 7.29 -8.39
C VAL A 11 18.84 6.35 -7.34
N THR A 12 20.15 6.11 -7.38
CA THR A 12 20.79 5.20 -6.43
C THR A 12 20.77 5.76 -5.00
N LYS A 13 21.03 7.06 -4.82
CA LYS A 13 20.97 7.70 -3.49
C LYS A 13 19.57 7.67 -2.88
N THR A 14 18.56 8.07 -3.66
CA THR A 14 17.15 8.08 -3.21
C THR A 14 16.61 6.66 -3.00
N GLY A 15 17.03 5.70 -3.82
CA GLY A 15 16.69 4.29 -3.64
C GLY A 15 17.31 3.70 -2.38
N MET A 16 18.59 3.98 -2.10
CA MET A 16 19.26 3.53 -0.88
C MET A 16 18.62 4.12 0.39
N THR A 17 18.27 5.41 0.40
CA THR A 17 17.64 6.03 1.56
C THR A 17 16.24 5.46 1.82
N LEU A 18 15.44 5.24 0.77
CA LEU A 18 14.13 4.61 0.89
C LEU A 18 14.24 3.16 1.37
N ALA A 19 15.21 2.40 0.85
CA ALA A 19 15.44 1.01 1.23
C ALA A 19 15.83 0.90 2.71
N VAL A 20 16.76 1.73 3.19
CA VAL A 20 17.18 1.74 4.59
C VAL A 20 16.03 2.14 5.50
N LEU A 21 15.31 3.22 5.18
CA LEU A 21 14.16 3.67 5.96
C LEU A 21 13.10 2.57 6.07
N SER A 22 12.75 1.95 4.94
CA SER A 22 11.72 0.90 4.88
C SER A 22 12.15 -0.37 5.64
N ALA A 23 13.41 -0.80 5.49
CA ALA A 23 13.94 -1.96 6.19
C ALA A 23 13.94 -1.73 7.71
N VAL A 24 14.40 -0.57 8.17
CA VAL A 24 14.42 -0.25 9.61
C VAL A 24 13.00 -0.10 10.16
N ALA A 25 12.06 0.46 9.39
CA ALA A 25 10.66 0.52 9.80
C ALA A 25 10.03 -0.86 10.00
N VAL A 26 10.29 -1.80 9.09
CA VAL A 26 9.81 -3.19 9.20
C VAL A 26 10.45 -3.89 10.40
N VAL A 27 11.77 -3.77 10.58
CA VAL A 27 12.47 -4.37 11.72
C VAL A 27 11.97 -3.80 13.04
N SER A 28 11.80 -2.48 13.12
CA SER A 28 11.24 -1.78 14.29
C SER A 28 9.84 -2.29 14.61
N TYR A 29 8.97 -2.44 13.59
CA TYR A 29 7.62 -2.98 13.77
C TYR A 29 7.65 -4.41 14.35
N PHE A 30 8.51 -5.30 13.83
CA PHE A 30 8.63 -6.65 14.36
C PHE A 30 9.15 -6.65 15.80
N LEU A 31 10.16 -5.84 16.13
CA LEU A 31 10.70 -5.73 17.49
C LEU A 31 9.63 -5.26 18.48
N VAL A 32 8.84 -4.26 18.12
CA VAL A 32 7.74 -3.76 18.95
C VAL A 32 6.59 -4.77 19.05
N SER A 33 6.34 -5.56 17.99
CA SER A 33 5.33 -6.64 18.03
C SER A 33 5.66 -7.74 19.04
N GLN A 34 6.95 -8.01 19.28
CA GLN A 34 7.38 -9.01 20.27
C GLN A 34 7.34 -8.44 21.70
N ASN A 35 7.55 -7.13 21.87
CA ASN A 35 7.61 -6.49 23.18
C ASN A 35 7.00 -5.08 23.13
N LEU A 36 5.76 -4.94 23.59
CA LEU A 36 5.04 -3.65 23.64
C LEU A 36 5.78 -2.56 24.42
N GLY A 37 6.54 -2.96 25.45
CA GLY A 37 7.33 -2.02 26.27
C GLY A 37 8.42 -1.28 25.48
N LEU A 38 8.80 -1.76 24.29
CA LEU A 38 9.77 -1.11 23.42
C LEU A 38 9.14 -0.01 22.53
N ALA A 39 7.81 0.08 22.45
CA ALA A 39 7.14 1.06 21.61
C ALA A 39 7.52 2.50 22.00
N MET A 40 7.38 2.83 23.29
CA MET A 40 7.70 4.17 23.83
C MET A 40 9.17 4.57 23.70
N PRO A 41 10.17 3.74 24.07
CA PRO A 41 11.56 4.13 23.90
C PRO A 41 11.95 4.23 22.41
N PHE A 42 11.41 3.40 21.52
CA PHE A 42 11.74 3.47 20.10
C PHE A 42 11.14 4.71 19.42
N THR A 43 9.90 5.10 19.78
CA THR A 43 9.32 6.35 19.27
C THR A 43 10.09 7.56 19.79
N LEU A 44 10.48 7.55 21.07
CA LEU A 44 11.15 8.69 21.69
C LEU A 44 12.59 8.84 21.18
N VAL A 45 13.33 7.73 21.03
CA VAL A 45 14.67 7.72 20.44
C VAL A 45 14.63 8.07 18.95
N GLY A 46 13.67 7.54 18.20
CA GLY A 46 13.51 7.86 16.78
C GLY A 46 13.16 9.33 16.55
N ALA A 47 12.21 9.88 17.32
CA ALA A 47 11.80 11.29 17.21
C ALA A 47 12.90 12.25 17.65
N LEU A 48 13.44 12.08 18.87
CA LEU A 48 14.46 12.98 19.40
C LEU A 48 15.80 12.80 18.70
N GLY A 49 16.16 11.56 18.36
CA GLY A 49 17.38 11.24 17.62
C GLY A 49 17.33 11.78 16.19
N GLY A 50 16.22 11.57 15.47
CA GLY A 50 16.01 12.12 14.13
C GLY A 50 16.03 13.65 14.13
N LEU A 51 15.33 14.27 15.08
CA LEU A 51 15.30 15.73 15.24
C LEU A 51 16.68 16.32 15.56
N ALA A 52 17.42 15.71 16.50
CA ALA A 52 18.77 16.17 16.83
C ALA A 52 19.71 16.03 15.63
N LEU A 53 19.64 14.90 14.92
CA LEU A 53 20.49 14.63 13.78
C LEU A 53 20.20 15.58 12.60
N VAL A 54 18.93 15.89 12.31
CA VAL A 54 18.59 16.84 11.23
C VAL A 54 19.00 18.27 11.58
N LEU A 55 18.92 18.66 12.86
CA LEU A 55 19.42 19.96 13.32
C LEU A 55 20.95 20.04 13.16
N VAL A 56 21.69 19.01 13.58
CA VAL A 56 23.14 18.94 13.40
C VAL A 56 23.53 18.95 11.92
N ALA A 57 22.79 18.23 11.08
CA ALA A 57 23.03 18.21 9.64
C ALA A 57 22.81 19.59 9.00
N THR A 58 21.78 20.31 9.43
CA THR A 58 21.40 21.64 8.94
C THR A 58 22.40 22.70 9.37
N PHE A 59 22.75 22.76 10.65
CA PHE A 59 23.75 23.71 11.16
C PHE A 59 25.16 23.40 10.66
N GLY A 60 25.50 22.12 10.48
CA GLY A 60 26.80 21.70 9.95
C GLY A 60 26.94 21.83 8.44
N ARG A 61 25.86 22.14 7.68
CA ARG A 61 25.81 22.12 6.21
C ARG A 61 26.35 20.80 5.61
N LYS A 62 26.21 19.69 6.32
CA LYS A 62 26.70 18.35 5.89
C LYS A 62 25.59 17.52 5.24
N GLN A 63 24.63 18.17 4.60
CA GLN A 63 23.44 17.54 4.00
C GLN A 63 23.81 16.56 2.88
N ASP A 64 24.97 16.75 2.24
CA ASP A 64 25.46 15.87 1.17
C ASP A 64 26.19 14.62 1.67
N ASN A 65 26.45 14.51 2.98
CA ASN A 65 27.18 13.37 3.53
C ASN A 65 26.27 12.13 3.59
N PRO A 66 26.56 11.07 2.80
CA PRO A 66 25.72 9.88 2.77
C PRO A 66 25.57 9.21 4.13
N ALA A 67 26.58 9.30 5.01
CA ALA A 67 26.52 8.72 6.34
C ALA A 67 25.45 9.39 7.23
N ILE A 68 25.26 10.71 7.09
CA ILE A 68 24.27 11.47 7.86
C ILE A 68 22.86 11.19 7.34
N VAL A 69 22.70 11.11 6.02
CA VAL A 69 21.40 10.82 5.42
C VAL A 69 20.94 9.41 5.74
N LEU A 70 21.85 8.42 5.72
CA LEU A 70 21.52 7.03 6.05
C LEU A 70 21.21 6.83 7.55
N SER A 71 21.95 7.51 8.44
CA SER A 71 21.62 7.46 9.87
C SER A 71 20.30 8.17 10.19
N TYR A 72 20.00 9.27 9.50
CA TYR A 72 18.69 9.93 9.59
C TYR A 72 17.56 9.01 9.14
N ALA A 73 17.72 8.38 7.96
CA ALA A 73 16.75 7.43 7.42
C ALA A 73 16.50 6.24 8.38
N ALA A 74 17.53 5.77 9.07
CA ALA A 74 17.39 4.71 10.08
C ALA A 74 16.61 5.18 11.31
N LEU A 75 16.89 6.37 11.84
CA LEU A 75 16.19 6.89 13.02
C LEU A 75 14.72 7.22 12.73
N GLU A 76 14.44 7.80 11.56
CA GLU A 76 13.07 8.02 11.09
C GLU A 76 12.33 6.70 10.83
N GLY A 77 13.00 5.71 10.23
CA GLY A 77 12.45 4.37 10.06
C GLY A 77 12.07 3.74 11.41
N LEU A 78 12.92 3.87 12.41
CA LEU A 78 12.66 3.37 13.77
C LEU A 78 11.40 4.02 14.37
N PHE A 79 11.29 5.34 14.25
CA PHE A 79 10.14 6.14 14.70
C PHE A 79 8.84 5.69 14.02
N ILE A 80 8.82 5.66 12.68
CA ILE A 80 7.65 5.32 11.89
C ILE A 80 7.23 3.86 12.15
N GLY A 81 8.17 2.93 12.29
CA GLY A 81 7.86 1.52 12.58
C GLY A 81 7.19 1.32 13.94
N ALA A 82 7.68 2.01 14.98
CA ALA A 82 7.09 1.94 16.31
C ALA A 82 5.71 2.62 16.37
N ILE A 83 5.54 3.76 15.68
CA ILE A 83 4.24 4.43 15.53
C ILE A 83 3.27 3.58 14.72
N SER A 84 3.72 2.90 13.67
CA SER A 84 2.86 2.03 12.86
C SER A 84 2.21 0.94 13.70
N PHE A 85 2.94 0.39 14.68
CA PHE A 85 2.39 -0.56 15.63
C PHE A 85 1.35 0.07 16.57
N VAL A 86 1.59 1.28 17.07
CA VAL A 86 0.61 2.04 17.87
C VAL A 86 -0.68 2.28 17.09
N PHE A 87 -0.60 2.70 15.82
CA PHE A 87 -1.78 2.90 14.98
C PHE A 87 -2.53 1.60 14.67
N ALA A 88 -1.80 0.50 14.45
CA ALA A 88 -2.40 -0.80 14.17
C ALA A 88 -3.10 -1.43 15.38
N ASN A 89 -2.68 -1.12 16.61
CA ASN A 89 -3.22 -1.74 17.83
C ASN A 89 -4.17 -0.85 18.62
N LEU A 90 -3.97 0.48 18.61
CA LEU A 90 -4.71 1.40 19.50
C LEU A 90 -5.77 2.25 18.78
N ILE A 91 -5.66 2.46 17.46
CA ILE A 91 -6.46 3.49 16.77
C ILE A 91 -7.33 2.91 15.65
N SER A 92 -6.90 1.85 14.95
CA SER A 92 -7.54 1.46 13.68
C SER A 92 -8.03 0.01 13.59
N THR A 93 -9.21 -0.18 13.01
CA THR A 93 -9.84 -1.49 12.71
C THR A 93 -9.27 -2.19 11.46
N GLY A 94 -8.28 -1.60 10.78
CA GLY A 94 -7.69 -2.15 9.55
C GLY A 94 -6.55 -3.15 9.76
N GLY A 95 -6.09 -3.32 11.00
CA GLY A 95 -5.04 -4.26 11.37
C GLY A 95 -3.70 -4.04 10.63
N PRO A 96 -2.80 -5.05 10.64
CA PRO A 96 -1.49 -4.97 9.98
C PRO A 96 -1.57 -4.76 8.46
N GLY A 97 -2.71 -5.09 7.85
CA GLY A 97 -2.90 -5.02 6.39
C GLY A 97 -2.79 -3.61 5.82
N MET A 98 -3.18 -2.58 6.56
CA MET A 98 -3.04 -1.19 6.09
C MET A 98 -1.58 -0.75 5.98
N ILE A 99 -0.72 -1.23 6.89
CA ILE A 99 0.72 -0.94 6.86
C ILE A 99 1.34 -1.56 5.61
N ALA A 100 1.01 -2.83 5.33
CA ALA A 100 1.48 -3.51 4.13
C ALA A 100 1.04 -2.79 2.85
N GLN A 101 -0.20 -2.31 2.78
CA GLN A 101 -0.71 -1.51 1.66
C GLN A 101 0.02 -0.17 1.51
N ALA A 102 0.31 0.52 2.62
CA ALA A 102 1.05 1.77 2.59
C ALA A 102 2.48 1.59 2.07
N ILE A 103 3.17 0.52 2.51
CA ILE A 103 4.52 0.18 2.05
C ILE A 103 4.49 -0.15 0.55
N VAL A 104 3.57 -1.03 0.12
CA VAL A 104 3.42 -1.40 -1.29
C VAL A 104 3.09 -0.18 -2.16
N GLY A 105 2.24 0.73 -1.68
CA GLY A 105 1.94 1.98 -2.36
C GLY A 105 3.16 2.89 -2.52
N THR A 106 3.96 3.04 -1.47
CA THR A 106 5.15 3.89 -1.47
C THR A 106 6.22 3.35 -2.42
N ILE A 107 6.51 2.04 -2.32
CA ILE A 107 7.45 1.35 -3.20
C ILE A 107 6.93 1.38 -4.64
N GLY A 108 5.65 1.11 -4.86
CA GLY A 108 5.02 1.12 -6.18
C GLY A 108 5.09 2.47 -6.88
N VAL A 109 4.76 3.55 -6.18
CA VAL A 109 4.87 4.93 -6.72
C VAL A 109 6.32 5.30 -6.98
N PHE A 110 7.25 4.96 -6.07
CA PHE A 110 8.66 5.25 -6.23
C PHE A 110 9.26 4.53 -7.46
N PHE A 111 9.05 3.21 -7.59
CA PHE A 111 9.50 2.45 -8.74
C PHE A 111 8.82 2.91 -10.03
N GLY A 112 7.51 3.17 -10.00
CA GLY A 112 6.78 3.70 -11.14
C GLY A 112 7.40 5.02 -11.63
N MET A 113 7.73 5.92 -10.72
CA MET A 113 8.33 7.20 -11.06
C MET A 113 9.77 7.05 -11.60
N LEU A 114 10.56 6.14 -11.01
CA LEU A 114 11.91 5.83 -11.53
C LEU A 114 11.86 5.30 -12.96
N VAL A 115 10.95 4.37 -13.27
CA VAL A 115 10.79 3.83 -14.61
C VAL A 115 10.36 4.92 -15.59
N VAL A 116 9.41 5.77 -15.20
CA VAL A 116 8.96 6.91 -16.04
C VAL A 116 10.11 7.87 -16.32
N TYR A 117 10.92 8.22 -15.31
CA TYR A 117 12.06 9.12 -15.50
C TYR A 117 13.17 8.48 -16.34
N LYS A 118 13.46 7.19 -16.15
CA LYS A 118 14.47 6.48 -16.93
C LYS A 118 14.07 6.28 -18.39
N THR A 119 12.78 6.04 -18.64
CA THR A 119 12.23 5.92 -20.01
C THR A 119 12.04 7.26 -20.70
N GLY A 120 12.14 8.38 -19.97
CA GLY A 120 12.04 9.74 -20.54
C GLY A 120 10.69 10.05 -21.17
N ALA A 121 9.66 9.23 -20.89
CA ALA A 121 8.37 9.27 -21.59
C ALA A 121 7.55 10.54 -21.26
N ILE A 122 7.80 11.16 -20.12
CA ILE A 122 7.04 12.32 -19.63
C ILE A 122 7.99 13.50 -19.36
N ARG A 123 7.85 14.57 -20.15
CA ARG A 123 8.49 15.86 -19.87
C ARG A 123 7.55 16.72 -19.03
N VAL A 124 8.04 17.20 -17.88
CA VAL A 124 7.33 18.14 -17.00
C VAL A 124 7.22 19.52 -17.68
N THR A 125 6.22 19.69 -18.55
CA THR A 125 5.97 20.98 -19.19
C THR A 125 5.34 21.97 -18.20
N PRO A 126 5.55 23.29 -18.35
CA PRO A 126 4.96 24.30 -17.46
C PRO A 126 3.42 24.24 -17.41
N LYS A 127 2.77 23.69 -18.45
CA LYS A 127 1.31 23.45 -18.45
C LYS A 127 0.90 22.32 -17.50
N PHE A 128 1.66 21.23 -17.46
CA PHE A 128 1.41 20.10 -16.55
C PHE A 128 1.56 20.53 -15.08
N THR A 129 2.62 21.26 -14.76
CA THR A 129 2.84 21.79 -13.40
C THR A 129 1.70 22.71 -12.96
N ARG A 130 1.22 23.61 -13.83
CA ARG A 130 0.09 24.49 -13.51
C ARG A 130 -1.21 23.72 -13.22
N MET A 131 -1.48 22.66 -13.98
CA MET A 131 -2.65 21.82 -13.75
C MET A 131 -2.57 21.08 -12.41
N ILE A 132 -1.41 20.49 -12.08
CA ILE A 132 -1.22 19.81 -10.78
C ILE A 132 -1.34 20.79 -9.62
N VAL A 133 -0.73 21.97 -9.72
CA VAL A 133 -0.81 22.99 -8.66
C VAL A 133 -2.26 23.42 -8.45
N ALA A 134 -3.02 23.66 -9.51
CA ALA A 134 -4.44 23.97 -9.41
C ALA A 134 -5.24 22.83 -8.75
N ALA A 135 -4.96 21.57 -9.11
CA ALA A 135 -5.59 20.41 -8.49
C ALA A 135 -5.25 20.28 -6.99
N MET A 136 -4.00 20.56 -6.59
CA MET A 136 -3.59 20.55 -5.18
C MET A 136 -4.34 21.61 -4.36
N PHE A 137 -4.48 22.83 -4.89
CA PHE A 137 -5.26 23.87 -4.23
C PHE A 137 -6.75 23.50 -4.15
N GLY A 138 -7.30 22.88 -5.19
CA GLY A 138 -8.67 22.36 -5.17
C GLY A 138 -8.87 21.30 -4.07
N ALA A 139 -7.96 20.32 -3.97
CA ALA A 139 -8.01 19.30 -2.93
C ALA A 139 -7.86 19.90 -1.52
N LEU A 140 -6.94 20.85 -1.32
CA LEU A 140 -6.76 21.56 -0.05
C LEU A 140 -8.01 22.35 0.34
N ALA A 141 -8.62 23.08 -0.59
CA ALA A 141 -9.85 23.82 -0.35
C ALA A 141 -10.99 22.88 0.07
N LEU A 142 -11.14 21.73 -0.59
CA LEU A 142 -12.13 20.72 -0.22
C LEU A 142 -11.87 20.12 1.17
N MET A 143 -10.61 19.83 1.52
CA MET A 143 -10.26 19.33 2.86
C MET A 143 -10.51 20.36 3.95
N LEU A 144 -10.19 21.64 3.71
CA LEU A 144 -10.47 22.73 4.65
C LEU A 144 -11.97 22.95 4.82
N LEU A 145 -12.74 22.92 3.73
CA LEU A 145 -14.19 23.00 3.79
C LEU A 145 -14.78 21.84 4.60
N ASN A 146 -14.29 20.62 4.36
CA ASN A 146 -14.71 19.45 5.12
C ASN A 146 -14.37 19.57 6.61
N LEU A 147 -13.19 20.09 6.96
CA LEU A 147 -12.78 20.34 8.34
C LEU A 147 -13.70 21.36 9.02
N VAL A 148 -14.00 22.47 8.34
CA VAL A 148 -14.89 23.52 8.86
C VAL A 148 -16.29 22.95 9.12
N LEU A 149 -16.86 22.22 8.15
CA LEU A 149 -18.17 21.59 8.29
C LEU A 149 -18.20 20.52 9.38
N ALA A 150 -17.11 19.76 9.55
CA ALA A 150 -16.95 18.77 10.62
C ALA A 150 -16.94 19.44 12.01
N VAL A 151 -16.25 20.57 12.17
CA VAL A 151 -16.23 21.35 13.42
C VAL A 151 -17.61 21.95 13.73
N PHE A 152 -18.36 22.36 12.70
CA PHE A 152 -19.75 22.84 12.86
C PHE A 152 -20.80 21.71 12.97
N GLY A 153 -20.37 20.45 13.06
CA GLY A 153 -21.25 19.31 13.34
C GLY A 153 -22.19 18.89 12.20
N VAL A 154 -22.02 19.44 11.00
CA VAL A 154 -22.83 19.06 9.83
C VAL A 154 -22.49 17.62 9.45
N GLY A 155 -23.50 16.75 9.34
CA GLY A 155 -23.32 15.34 9.01
C GLY A 155 -22.77 14.46 10.15
N GLY A 156 -22.94 14.85 11.43
CA GLY A 156 -22.49 14.04 12.58
C GLY A 156 -21.01 14.19 12.93
N GLY A 157 -20.38 15.31 12.54
CA GLY A 157 -18.94 15.56 12.70
C GLY A 157 -18.09 15.10 11.51
N GLU A 158 -18.73 14.64 10.44
CA GLU A 158 -18.07 14.05 9.26
C GLU A 158 -17.94 15.02 8.06
N GLY A 159 -18.48 16.23 8.20
CA GLY A 159 -18.51 17.21 7.12
C GLY A 159 -19.33 16.71 5.92
N PHE A 160 -18.71 16.58 4.75
CA PHE A 160 -19.35 16.21 3.48
C PHE A 160 -19.21 14.71 3.13
N GLY A 161 -18.61 13.89 4.01
CA GLY A 161 -18.52 12.43 3.81
C GLY A 161 -17.67 11.96 2.61
N LEU A 162 -16.93 12.86 1.96
CA LEU A 162 -16.19 12.61 0.71
C LEU A 162 -15.01 11.63 0.87
N GLN A 163 -14.54 11.40 2.10
CA GLN A 163 -13.44 10.49 2.41
C GLN A 163 -13.92 9.06 2.73
N ARG A 164 -15.23 8.83 2.95
CA ARG A 164 -15.73 7.48 3.14
C ARG A 164 -15.70 6.76 1.80
N ARG A 165 -14.87 5.72 1.71
CA ARG A 165 -15.15 4.65 0.75
C ARG A 165 -16.47 4.00 1.19
N PRO A 166 -17.50 3.92 0.32
CA PRO A 166 -18.65 3.05 0.57
C PRO A 166 -18.16 1.61 0.44
N ALA A 167 -17.49 1.12 1.48
CA ALA A 167 -17.04 -0.25 1.59
C ALA A 167 -18.10 -1.04 2.36
N GLY A 168 -19.04 -1.63 1.62
CA GLY A 168 -19.52 -2.97 1.99
C GLY A 168 -20.79 -3.11 2.82
N ASP A 169 -21.72 -2.15 2.83
CA ASP A 169 -23.09 -2.39 3.36
C ASP A 169 -23.84 -3.49 2.56
N HIS A 170 -23.30 -3.89 1.41
CA HIS A 170 -23.76 -5.04 0.64
C HIS A 170 -23.56 -6.40 1.34
N LEU A 171 -22.79 -6.48 2.45
CA LEU A 171 -22.62 -7.73 3.19
C LEU A 171 -23.65 -7.95 4.31
N LEU A 172 -24.41 -6.92 4.70
CA LEU A 172 -25.45 -7.04 5.75
C LEU A 172 -26.88 -6.91 5.22
N ALA A 173 -27.07 -6.77 3.89
CA ALA A 173 -28.38 -6.81 3.22
C ALA A 173 -28.55 -8.05 2.30
N GLY A 174 -27.81 -9.14 2.57
CA GLY A 174 -27.81 -10.38 1.77
C GLY A 174 -28.18 -11.64 2.55
N GLY A 175 -28.81 -11.51 3.72
CA GLY A 175 -29.24 -12.62 4.57
C GLY A 175 -30.61 -13.20 4.21
N HIS A 176 -30.95 -13.36 2.94
CA HIS A 176 -32.10 -14.17 2.48
C HIS A 176 -31.93 -14.49 0.99
N ARG A 177 -31.01 -15.39 0.64
CA ARG A 177 -31.19 -16.22 -0.56
C ARG A 177 -31.57 -17.62 -0.13
N HIS A 178 -32.88 -17.81 -0.02
CA HIS A 178 -33.48 -19.13 -0.05
C HIS A 178 -32.86 -19.92 -1.21
N ARG A 179 -32.19 -21.01 -0.83
CA ARG A 179 -31.98 -22.16 -1.70
C ARG A 179 -33.34 -22.62 -2.20
N GLY A 180 -33.50 -22.66 -3.51
CA GLY A 180 -34.71 -23.12 -4.16
C GLY A 180 -34.74 -22.75 -5.64
N VAL A 181 -33.69 -23.08 -6.40
CA VAL A 181 -33.85 -23.15 -7.86
C VAL A 181 -34.70 -24.39 -8.13
N GLN A 182 -36.00 -24.15 -8.26
CA GLN A 182 -36.98 -25.12 -8.71
C GLN A 182 -36.60 -25.53 -10.14
N LEU A 183 -35.96 -26.68 -10.27
CA LEU A 183 -35.65 -27.27 -11.56
C LEU A 183 -36.97 -27.74 -12.18
N PRO A 184 -37.41 -27.23 -13.34
CA PRO A 184 -38.63 -27.71 -13.96
C PRO A 184 -38.47 -29.19 -14.37
N ASP A 185 -39.43 -30.02 -13.96
CA ASP A 185 -39.50 -31.48 -14.15
C ASP A 185 -39.45 -31.98 -15.61
N ARG A 186 -39.31 -31.09 -16.59
CA ARG A 186 -39.26 -31.45 -18.01
C ARG A 186 -37.93 -32.04 -18.49
N LEU A 187 -36.86 -31.98 -17.68
CA LEU A 187 -35.55 -32.53 -18.06
C LEU A 187 -35.21 -33.89 -17.40
N ARG A 188 -36.10 -34.45 -16.56
CA ARG A 188 -35.93 -35.79 -15.98
C ARG A 188 -36.46 -36.94 -16.84
N ARG A 189 -37.16 -36.66 -17.95
CA ARG A 189 -37.74 -37.68 -18.86
C ARG A 189 -36.90 -38.01 -20.10
N ARG A 190 -35.60 -37.70 -20.11
CA ARG A 190 -34.66 -38.19 -21.15
C ARG A 190 -33.50 -38.99 -20.55
N ARG A 191 -33.82 -40.00 -19.74
CA ARG A 191 -32.92 -41.14 -19.56
C ARG A 191 -33.44 -42.29 -20.41
N PRO A 192 -32.75 -42.68 -21.49
CA PRO A 192 -32.98 -43.96 -22.11
C PRO A 192 -32.34 -45.03 -21.23
N ASP A 193 -33.18 -45.78 -20.52
CA ASP A 193 -32.81 -47.06 -19.93
C ASP A 193 -32.72 -48.08 -21.06
N GLY A 194 -31.51 -48.49 -21.41
CA GLY A 194 -31.24 -49.61 -22.30
C GLY A 194 -30.39 -50.65 -21.59
N PRO A 195 -30.88 -51.89 -21.36
CA PRO A 195 -30.04 -52.99 -20.92
C PRO A 195 -29.56 -53.77 -22.15
N CYS A 196 -28.25 -53.95 -22.31
CA CYS A 196 -27.64 -55.14 -22.95
C CYS A 196 -26.13 -55.10 -22.72
N ARG A 197 -25.61 -55.83 -21.73
CA ARG A 197 -25.11 -57.22 -21.83
C ARG A 197 -23.92 -57.41 -22.79
N ARG A 198 -22.80 -57.74 -22.16
CA ARG A 198 -21.65 -58.53 -22.60
C ARG A 198 -21.83 -59.30 -23.93
N ALA A 199 -20.91 -59.06 -24.85
CA ALA A 199 -20.18 -60.05 -25.66
C ALA A 199 -18.96 -59.26 -26.20
N GLY A 200 -17.71 -59.59 -25.88
CA GLY A 200 -17.06 -60.82 -26.27
C GLY A 200 -16.65 -60.69 -27.74
N GLU A 201 -15.39 -60.29 -28.00
CA GLU A 201 -14.54 -60.84 -29.07
C GLU A 201 -13.22 -60.03 -29.12
N GLY A 202 -12.24 -60.45 -28.32
CA GLY A 202 -10.85 -60.07 -28.57
C GLY A 202 -10.17 -61.24 -29.24
N ARG A 203 -9.87 -61.15 -30.54
CA ARG A 203 -8.86 -61.99 -31.19
C ARG A 203 -8.63 -61.60 -32.66
N VAL A 204 -7.38 -61.80 -33.07
CA VAL A 204 -6.84 -61.89 -34.44
C VAL A 204 -6.72 -60.52 -35.14
N GLY A 205 -5.58 -60.08 -35.66
CA GLY A 205 -4.33 -60.72 -36.03
C GLY A 205 -3.86 -60.12 -37.37
N HIS A 206 -2.56 -60.24 -37.67
CA HIS A 206 -1.90 -59.96 -38.96
C HIS A 206 -1.55 -58.49 -39.27
N ARG A 207 -0.26 -58.13 -39.21
CA ARG A 207 0.81 -58.24 -40.25
C ARG A 207 0.75 -57.06 -41.24
N SER A 208 1.82 -56.25 -41.28
CA SER A 208 2.79 -56.15 -42.40
C SER A 208 2.19 -55.40 -43.60
N ALA A 209 2.82 -54.39 -44.21
CA ALA A 209 4.24 -54.08 -44.36
C ALA A 209 4.42 -52.57 -44.58
#